data_AF-A0AAE0IXG7-F1
#
_entry.id   AF-A0AAE0IXG7-F1
#
_cell.length_a   1.000
_cell.length_b   1.000
_cell.length_c   1.000
_cell.angle_alpha   90.00
_cell.angle_beta   90.00
_cell.angle_gamma   90.00
#
_symmetry.space_group_name_H-M   'P 1'
#
loop_
_entity.id
_entity.type
_entity.pdbx_description
1 polymer ?
#
loop_
_entity_poly.entity_id
_entity_poly.type
_entity_poly.pdbx_seq_one_letter_code
_entity_poly.pdbx_strand_id
1 'polypeptide(L)'
;MNILRNLLNLPPALPPAPLPTPVTINGIRFPADGSPPHLLPLTTTSSIASSGGPDAPWGHVPDLRAFWKTPQAWQWRDIDIFRLENQPISSCNGLYVVFFSFDLGALPENNNFPQRLFGRRRAFAGDAFIVRLKGGQIGEEAGEDGWAVWVDVPEEVLGLPVMDMNVRVEDFGE
;
A
#
# COMPACT_ATOMS: atom_id res chain seq x y z
N MET A 1 17.09 35.13 41.21
CA MET A 1 16.16 34.32 40.39
C MET A 1 16.32 34.74 38.94
N ASN A 2 17.09 34.00 38.14
CA ASN A 2 17.27 34.23 36.70
C ASN A 2 17.13 32.88 35.99
N ILE A 3 15.93 32.56 35.53
CA ILE A 3 15.67 31.41 34.66
C ILE A 3 14.73 31.90 33.58
N LEU A 4 15.27 32.40 32.46
CA LEU A 4 14.55 32.62 31.19
C LEU A 4 15.48 33.21 30.11
N ARG A 5 16.53 32.46 29.73
CA ARG A 5 17.31 32.74 28.51
C ARG A 5 17.90 31.43 27.98
N ASN A 6 17.07 30.54 27.42
CA ASN A 6 17.56 29.36 26.68
C ASN A 6 16.49 28.73 25.76
N LEU A 7 15.68 29.54 25.07
CA LEU A 7 14.65 29.02 24.13
C LEU A 7 14.77 29.54 22.68
N LEU A 8 15.89 30.12 22.29
CA LEU A 8 16.05 30.67 20.93
C LEU A 8 17.39 30.23 20.34
N ASN A 9 17.48 28.97 19.95
CA ASN A 9 18.43 28.47 18.94
C ASN A 9 17.85 27.18 18.35
N LEU A 10 16.61 27.23 17.88
CA LEU A 10 16.14 26.22 16.94
C LEU A 10 16.83 26.55 15.60
N PRO A 11 17.52 25.59 14.96
CA PRO A 11 18.05 25.79 13.63
C PRO A 11 16.91 26.23 12.69
N PRO A 12 17.20 27.05 11.66
CA PRO A 12 16.19 27.43 10.68
C PRO A 12 15.51 26.17 10.15
N ALA A 13 14.17 26.17 10.14
CA ALA A 13 13.40 25.06 9.61
C ALA A 13 13.92 24.74 8.20
N LEU A 14 14.37 23.49 8.00
CA LEU A 14 14.78 23.04 6.68
C LEU A 14 13.62 23.26 5.70
N PRO A 15 13.89 23.73 4.47
CA PRO A 15 12.84 23.85 3.47
C PRO A 15 12.15 22.49 3.30
N PRO A 16 10.82 22.46 3.11
CA PRO A 16 10.10 21.21 2.90
C PRO A 16 10.70 20.47 1.70
N ALA A 17 10.90 19.16 1.83
CA ALA A 17 11.38 18.33 0.74
C ALA A 17 10.48 18.51 -0.50
N PRO A 18 11.04 18.55 -1.71
CA PRO A 18 10.24 18.63 -2.92
C PRO A 18 9.27 17.44 -2.98
N LEU A 19 8.07 17.67 -3.53
CA LEU A 19 7.13 16.58 -3.76
C LEU A 19 7.73 15.61 -4.80
N PRO A 20 7.56 14.30 -4.60
CA PRO A 20 8.07 13.30 -5.54
C PRO A 20 7.35 13.44 -6.88
N THR A 21 8.06 13.15 -7.98
CA THR A 21 7.47 13.09 -9.32
C THR A 21 6.56 11.87 -9.42
N PRO A 22 5.34 11.99 -9.99
CA PRO A 22 4.48 10.83 -10.24
C PRO A 22 5.19 9.76 -11.06
N VAL A 23 5.06 8.50 -10.63
CA VAL A 23 5.58 7.33 -11.34
C VAL A 23 4.43 6.37 -11.62
N THR A 24 4.56 5.59 -12.69
CA THR A 24 3.61 4.50 -12.99
C THR A 24 4.29 3.17 -12.71
N ILE A 25 3.64 2.35 -11.91
CA ILE A 25 4.08 0.99 -11.57
C ILE A 25 2.96 -0.02 -11.86
N ASN A 26 3.31 -1.27 -12.07
CA ASN A 26 2.35 -2.37 -12.09
C ASN A 26 2.04 -2.81 -10.66
N GLY A 27 0.77 -2.69 -10.27
CA GLY A 27 0.23 -3.26 -9.04
C GLY A 27 -0.77 -4.36 -9.35
N ILE A 28 -1.11 -5.16 -8.34
CA ILE A 28 -2.19 -6.15 -8.44
C ILE A 28 -3.49 -5.49 -7.99
N ARG A 29 -4.58 -5.64 -8.76
CA ARG A 29 -5.93 -5.35 -8.30
C ARG A 29 -6.67 -6.63 -8.00
N PHE A 30 -7.43 -6.58 -6.92
CA PHE A 30 -8.39 -7.57 -6.46
C PHE A 30 -9.79 -6.96 -6.60
N PRO A 31 -10.47 -7.20 -7.73
CA PRO A 31 -11.76 -6.58 -8.02
C PRO A 31 -12.86 -7.05 -7.06
N ALA A 32 -13.67 -6.11 -6.56
CA ALA A 32 -14.80 -6.43 -5.68
C ALA A 32 -15.95 -7.16 -6.38
N ASP A 33 -15.99 -7.12 -7.71
CA ASP A 33 -16.97 -7.86 -8.53
C ASP A 33 -16.68 -9.36 -8.64
N GLY A 34 -15.59 -9.84 -8.01
CA GLY A 34 -15.20 -11.24 -8.00
C GLY A 34 -14.47 -11.71 -9.27
N SER A 35 -14.18 -10.80 -10.21
CA SER A 35 -13.33 -11.14 -11.35
C SER A 35 -11.89 -11.48 -10.91
N PRO A 36 -11.12 -12.23 -11.73
CA PRO A 36 -9.79 -12.67 -11.34
C PRO A 36 -8.84 -11.50 -11.02
N PRO A 37 -7.98 -11.64 -9.99
CA PRO A 37 -6.91 -10.69 -9.74
C PRO A 37 -5.99 -10.56 -10.96
N HIS A 38 -5.55 -9.35 -11.24
CA HIS A 38 -4.70 -9.05 -12.40
C HIS A 38 -3.78 -7.86 -12.13
N LEU A 39 -2.68 -7.82 -12.87
CA LEU A 39 -1.82 -6.64 -12.89
C LEU A 39 -2.49 -5.49 -13.65
N LEU A 40 -2.24 -4.27 -13.19
CA LEU A 40 -2.58 -3.05 -13.92
C LEU A 40 -1.57 -1.94 -13.61
N PRO A 41 -1.41 -0.97 -14.53
CA PRO A 41 -0.66 0.24 -14.28
C PRO A 41 -1.39 1.14 -13.26
N LEU A 42 -0.65 1.59 -12.26
CA LEU A 42 -1.08 2.54 -11.24
C LEU A 42 -0.10 3.72 -11.21
N THR A 43 -0.62 4.93 -11.44
CA THR A 43 0.17 6.17 -11.34
C THR A 43 0.09 6.73 -9.93
N THR A 44 1.22 7.15 -9.36
CA THR A 44 1.26 7.71 -8.01
C THR A 44 0.77 9.17 -7.96
N THR A 45 0.32 9.59 -6.78
CA THR A 45 -0.05 10.97 -6.48
C THR A 45 0.55 11.43 -5.17
N SER A 46 1.08 12.65 -5.16
CA SER A 46 1.61 13.34 -3.98
C SER A 46 0.55 14.22 -3.32
N SER A 47 -0.71 14.16 -3.79
CA SER A 47 -1.82 14.95 -3.24
C SER A 47 -2.18 14.58 -1.79
N ILE A 48 -1.59 13.49 -1.27
CA ILE A 48 -1.76 13.04 0.11
C ILE A 48 -0.79 13.70 1.11
N ALA A 49 0.33 14.26 0.64
CA ALA A 49 1.41 14.76 1.51
C ALA A 49 0.96 15.89 2.44
N SER A 50 -0.15 16.56 2.10
CA SER A 50 -0.79 17.60 2.92
C SER A 50 -1.96 17.11 3.79
N SER A 51 -2.39 15.85 3.62
CA SER A 51 -3.66 15.34 4.17
C SER A 51 -3.54 14.50 5.45
N GLY A 52 -2.32 14.10 5.85
CA GLY A 52 -2.09 13.38 7.12
C GLY A 52 -2.72 11.99 7.21
N GLY A 53 -3.02 11.34 6.06
CA GLY A 53 -3.52 9.97 6.01
C GLY A 53 -2.51 8.92 6.52
N PRO A 54 -2.92 7.65 6.69
CA PRO A 54 -2.06 6.58 7.20
C PRO A 54 -0.84 6.33 6.31
N ASP A 55 -0.94 6.72 5.04
CA ASP A 55 0.07 6.61 3.99
C ASP A 55 0.90 7.90 3.78
N ALA A 56 0.66 8.95 4.58
CA ALA A 56 1.39 10.21 4.50
C ALA A 56 2.92 10.07 4.60
N PRO A 57 3.50 9.15 5.42
CA PRO A 57 4.96 8.99 5.50
C PRO A 57 5.64 8.61 4.18
N TRP A 58 4.89 8.13 3.17
CA TRP A 58 5.46 7.72 1.90
C TRP A 58 5.58 8.85 0.87
N GLY A 59 4.97 10.02 1.12
CA GLY A 59 5.02 11.21 0.26
C GLY A 59 4.16 11.12 -1.00
N HIS A 60 4.14 9.94 -1.64
CA HIS A 60 3.26 9.60 -2.75
C HIS A 60 2.81 8.15 -2.70
N VAL A 61 1.62 7.90 -3.24
CA VAL A 61 0.97 6.60 -3.26
C VAL A 61 0.24 6.37 -4.56
N PRO A 62 -0.07 5.13 -4.94
CA PRO A 62 -0.98 4.85 -6.05
C PRO A 62 -2.27 5.68 -5.98
N ASP A 63 -2.64 6.32 -7.07
CA ASP A 63 -3.90 7.06 -7.17
C ASP A 63 -5.07 6.09 -7.47
N LEU A 64 -5.84 5.77 -6.44
CA LEU A 64 -6.91 4.77 -6.53
C LEU A 64 -8.30 5.39 -6.73
N ARG A 65 -8.38 6.73 -6.84
CA ARG A 65 -9.65 7.47 -6.92
C ARG A 65 -10.51 7.05 -8.11
N ALA A 66 -9.88 6.70 -9.23
CA ALA A 66 -10.59 6.23 -10.43
C ALA A 66 -11.32 4.87 -10.22
N PHE A 67 -10.85 4.05 -9.29
CA PHE A 67 -11.42 2.73 -9.02
C PHE A 67 -12.52 2.79 -7.96
N TRP A 68 -12.30 3.54 -6.88
CA TRP A 68 -13.30 3.68 -5.83
C TRP A 68 -14.40 4.68 -6.16
N LYS A 69 -14.21 5.55 -7.17
CA LYS A 69 -15.22 6.43 -7.80
C LYS A 69 -15.92 7.43 -6.86
N THR A 70 -15.66 7.39 -5.55
CA THR A 70 -16.21 8.32 -4.56
C THR A 70 -15.07 8.99 -3.78
N PRO A 71 -15.15 10.31 -3.51
CA PRO A 71 -14.17 10.98 -2.68
C PRO A 71 -14.11 10.41 -1.25
N GLN A 72 -15.25 9.95 -0.74
CA GLN A 72 -15.35 9.37 0.60
C GLN A 72 -14.55 8.08 0.70
N ALA A 73 -14.67 7.16 -0.25
CA ALA A 73 -13.90 5.91 -0.22
C ALA A 73 -12.38 6.15 -0.21
N TRP A 74 -11.91 7.20 -0.89
CA TRP A 74 -10.51 7.63 -0.84
C TRP A 74 -10.11 8.21 0.52
N GLN A 75 -10.99 8.95 1.19
CA GLN A 75 -10.74 9.49 2.53
C GLN A 75 -10.70 8.38 3.60
N TRP A 76 -11.51 7.34 3.44
CA TRP A 76 -11.58 6.17 4.31
C TRP A 76 -10.65 5.03 3.86
N ARG A 77 -9.59 5.37 3.12
CA ARG A 77 -8.56 4.42 2.74
C ARG A 77 -7.66 4.09 3.93
N ASP A 78 -7.15 2.88 3.93
CA ASP A 78 -6.12 2.44 4.86
C ASP A 78 -5.13 1.50 4.16
N ILE A 79 -4.08 1.16 4.89
CA ILE A 79 -2.96 0.37 4.39
C ILE A 79 -2.64 -0.79 5.34
N ASP A 80 -2.23 -1.91 4.77
CA ASP A 80 -1.60 -3.01 5.49
C ASP A 80 -0.28 -3.34 4.80
N ILE A 81 0.70 -3.84 5.55
CA ILE A 81 2.03 -4.17 5.03
C ILE A 81 2.31 -5.63 5.33
N PHE A 82 2.82 -6.35 4.33
CA PHE A 82 3.24 -7.73 4.49
C PHE A 82 4.53 -7.99 3.73
N ARG A 83 5.23 -9.04 4.13
CA ARG A 83 6.48 -9.47 3.50
C ARG A 83 6.31 -10.85 2.93
N LEU A 84 6.77 -11.03 1.69
CA LEU A 84 6.98 -12.35 1.12
C LEU A 84 8.46 -12.70 1.24
N GLU A 85 8.74 -13.82 1.91
CA GLU A 85 10.08 -14.40 2.05
C GLU A 85 10.03 -15.86 1.62
N ASN A 86 11.18 -16.40 1.23
CA ASN A 86 11.34 -17.81 0.89
C ASN A 86 10.33 -18.33 -0.14
N GLN A 87 9.87 -17.46 -1.05
CA GLN A 87 8.99 -17.87 -2.13
C GLN A 87 9.76 -18.71 -3.17
N PRO A 88 9.08 -19.66 -3.85
CA PRO A 88 9.70 -20.48 -4.90
C PRO A 88 10.35 -19.66 -6.02
N ILE A 89 9.86 -18.44 -6.24
CA ILE A 89 10.39 -17.50 -7.22
C ILE A 89 10.96 -16.31 -6.44
N SER A 90 12.29 -16.17 -6.46
CA SER A 90 12.99 -15.19 -5.62
C SER A 90 12.64 -13.72 -5.96
N SER A 91 12.29 -13.43 -7.21
CA SER A 91 11.86 -12.08 -7.62
C SER A 91 10.59 -11.61 -6.91
N CYS A 92 9.77 -12.57 -6.43
CA CYS A 92 8.54 -12.31 -5.68
C CYS A 92 8.78 -12.01 -4.20
N ASN A 93 9.99 -12.26 -3.67
CA ASN A 93 10.31 -11.87 -2.30
C ASN A 93 10.38 -10.34 -2.19
N GLY A 94 9.88 -9.77 -1.10
CA GLY A 94 9.92 -8.33 -0.90
C GLY A 94 8.87 -7.81 0.07
N LEU A 95 8.84 -6.49 0.22
CA LEU A 95 7.87 -5.78 1.03
C LEU A 95 6.73 -5.27 0.15
N TYR A 96 5.52 -5.65 0.50
CA TYR A 96 4.30 -5.31 -0.22
C TYR A 96 3.36 -4.50 0.67
N VAL A 97 2.58 -3.65 0.02
CA VAL A 97 1.59 -2.80 0.66
C VAL A 97 0.24 -3.11 0.04
N VAL A 98 -0.74 -3.39 0.89
CA VAL A 98 -2.15 -3.44 0.51
C VAL A 98 -2.75 -2.06 0.72
N PHE A 99 -3.41 -1.54 -0.31
CA PHE A 99 -4.28 -0.37 -0.21
C PHE A 99 -5.73 -0.82 -0.35
N PHE A 100 -6.59 -0.33 0.54
CA PHE A 100 -8.00 -0.69 0.55
C PHE A 100 -8.84 0.44 1.17
N SER A 101 -10.16 0.36 1.03
CA SER A 101 -11.11 1.27 1.68
C SER A 101 -11.97 0.53 2.70
N PHE A 102 -12.48 1.26 3.70
CA PHE A 102 -13.50 0.77 4.64
C PHE A 102 -14.91 1.31 4.37
N ASP A 103 -15.11 2.08 3.30
CA ASP A 103 -16.38 2.75 3.00
C ASP A 103 -17.43 1.79 2.40
N LEU A 104 -17.95 0.86 3.22
CA LEU A 104 -19.03 -0.06 2.85
C LEU A 104 -20.37 0.65 2.57
N GLY A 105 -20.49 1.94 2.89
CA GLY A 105 -21.64 2.76 2.52
C GLY A 105 -21.64 3.15 1.04
N ALA A 106 -20.45 3.33 0.45
CA ALA A 106 -20.28 3.71 -0.95
C ALA A 106 -19.79 2.59 -1.87
N LEU A 107 -19.12 1.57 -1.31
CA LEU A 107 -18.49 0.49 -2.05
C LEU A 107 -19.02 -0.88 -1.63
N PRO A 108 -19.10 -1.86 -2.56
CA PRO A 108 -19.50 -3.22 -2.23
C PRO A 108 -18.45 -3.90 -1.34
N GLU A 109 -18.88 -4.83 -0.50
CA GLU A 109 -17.93 -5.68 0.24
C GLU A 109 -17.13 -6.55 -0.73
N ASN A 110 -15.80 -6.54 -0.56
CA ASN A 110 -14.87 -7.33 -1.32
C ASN A 110 -14.38 -8.51 -0.50
N ASN A 111 -14.87 -9.68 -0.87
CA ASN A 111 -14.47 -10.98 -0.33
C ASN A 111 -13.47 -11.71 -1.25
N ASN A 112 -13.06 -11.04 -2.33
CA ASN A 112 -12.11 -11.52 -3.31
C ASN A 112 -10.70 -11.02 -2.92
N PHE A 113 -10.23 -11.39 -1.72
CA PHE A 113 -8.82 -11.23 -1.34
C PHE A 113 -8.20 -12.48 -0.65
N PRO A 114 -6.89 -12.78 -0.83
CA PRO A 114 -6.28 -14.00 -0.28
C PRO A 114 -6.23 -14.00 1.25
N GLN A 115 -6.78 -15.04 1.87
CA GLN A 115 -6.82 -15.16 3.34
C GLN A 115 -5.44 -15.50 3.92
N ARG A 116 -4.62 -16.24 3.17
CA ARG A 116 -3.29 -16.72 3.60
C ARG A 116 -2.30 -15.58 3.84
N LEU A 117 -2.46 -14.44 3.17
CA LEU A 117 -1.63 -13.25 3.37
C LEU A 117 -1.66 -12.72 4.80
N PHE A 118 -2.82 -12.81 5.46
CA PHE A 118 -3.02 -12.27 6.81
C PHE A 118 -3.40 -13.32 7.85
N GLY A 119 -3.47 -14.60 7.45
CA GLY A 119 -3.94 -15.70 8.31
C GLY A 119 -5.41 -15.57 8.76
N ARG A 120 -6.17 -14.66 8.16
CA ARG A 120 -7.58 -14.41 8.49
C ARG A 120 -8.32 -13.84 7.29
N ARG A 121 -9.64 -14.04 7.26
CA ARG A 121 -10.50 -13.32 6.33
C ARG A 121 -10.49 -11.83 6.66
N ARG A 122 -10.20 -11.02 5.65
CA ARG A 122 -10.36 -9.56 5.68
C ARG A 122 -11.56 -9.22 4.80
N ALA A 123 -12.36 -8.27 5.24
CA ALA A 123 -13.40 -7.65 4.42
C ALA A 123 -12.92 -6.25 4.06
N PHE A 124 -12.88 -5.95 2.77
CA PHE A 124 -12.55 -4.63 2.25
C PHE A 124 -13.80 -4.02 1.61
N ALA A 125 -13.85 -2.70 1.50
CA ALA A 125 -14.86 -2.03 0.69
C ALA A 125 -14.26 -1.71 -0.69
N GLY A 126 -14.90 -2.21 -1.74
CA GLY A 126 -14.48 -2.05 -3.13
C GLY A 126 -13.18 -2.77 -3.44
N ASP A 127 -12.54 -2.38 -4.53
CA ASP A 127 -11.32 -3.03 -4.99
C ASP A 127 -10.18 -2.87 -3.98
N ALA A 128 -9.39 -3.92 -3.80
CA ALA A 128 -8.14 -3.88 -3.03
C ALA A 128 -6.94 -3.93 -3.98
N PHE A 129 -5.83 -3.31 -3.58
CA PHE A 129 -4.65 -3.18 -4.42
C PHE A 129 -3.41 -3.61 -3.67
N ILE A 130 -2.50 -4.33 -4.33
CA ILE A 130 -1.18 -4.67 -3.81
C ILE A 130 -0.12 -3.97 -4.66
N VAL A 131 0.79 -3.27 -4.02
CA VAL A 131 1.98 -2.67 -4.66
C VAL A 131 3.24 -3.05 -3.90
N ARG A 132 4.41 -2.83 -4.50
CA ARG A 132 5.70 -3.25 -3.96
C ARG A 132 6.64 -2.07 -3.72
N LEU A 133 7.35 -2.10 -2.59
CA LEU A 133 8.42 -1.16 -2.28
C LEU A 133 9.77 -1.70 -2.79
N LYS A 134 10.66 -0.78 -3.23
CA LYS A 134 12.00 -1.12 -3.73
C LYS A 134 12.91 -1.70 -2.62
N GLY A 135 12.69 -1.28 -1.38
CA GLY A 135 13.48 -1.71 -0.22
C GLY A 135 12.89 -2.88 0.56
N GLY A 136 13.74 -3.45 1.42
CA GLY A 136 13.34 -4.46 2.38
C GLY A 136 12.44 -3.87 3.46
N GLN A 137 12.64 -2.63 3.91
CA GLN A 137 11.87 -2.01 4.98
C GLN A 137 11.41 -0.59 4.61
N ILE A 138 10.41 -0.08 5.32
CA ILE A 138 9.99 1.32 5.18
C ILE A 138 11.18 2.21 5.53
N GLY A 139 11.57 3.09 4.61
CA GLY A 139 12.67 4.04 4.80
C GLY A 139 14.08 3.47 4.57
N GLU A 140 14.23 2.18 4.27
CA GLU A 140 15.54 1.58 3.97
C GLU A 140 16.07 2.01 2.59
N GLU A 141 15.19 2.04 1.59
CA GLU A 141 15.50 2.53 0.25
C GLU A 141 14.54 3.67 -0.12
N ALA A 142 14.67 4.78 0.60
CA ALA A 142 14.03 6.02 0.19
C ALA A 142 14.64 6.54 -1.12
N GLY A 143 13.83 7.23 -1.92
CA GLY A 143 14.28 7.92 -3.12
C GLY A 143 15.25 9.05 -2.79
N GLU A 144 15.85 9.65 -3.81
CA GLU A 144 16.73 10.83 -3.63
C GLU A 144 16.02 12.00 -2.93
N ASP A 145 14.68 12.00 -2.97
CA ASP A 145 13.78 12.95 -2.33
C ASP A 145 13.39 12.56 -0.88
N GLY A 146 13.86 11.42 -0.38
CA GLY A 146 13.52 10.89 0.94
C GLY A 146 12.17 10.17 1.02
N TRP A 147 11.46 10.02 -0.11
CA TRP A 147 10.14 9.39 -0.18
C TRP A 147 10.21 7.90 -0.52
N ALA A 148 9.08 7.20 -0.43
CA ALA A 148 9.03 5.78 -0.78
C ALA A 148 9.35 5.55 -2.27
N VAL A 149 10.11 4.51 -2.60
CA VAL A 149 10.30 4.09 -4.00
C VAL A 149 9.43 2.87 -4.28
N TRP A 150 8.51 3.03 -5.22
CA TRP A 150 7.63 1.97 -5.70
C TRP A 150 8.27 1.24 -6.88
N VAL A 151 8.08 -0.08 -6.95
CA VAL A 151 8.54 -0.91 -8.07
C VAL A 151 7.41 -1.80 -8.56
N ASP A 152 7.56 -2.30 -9.79
CA ASP A 152 6.62 -3.24 -10.37
C ASP A 152 6.49 -4.51 -9.52
N VAL A 153 5.24 -4.93 -9.32
CA VAL A 153 4.92 -6.26 -8.83
C VAL A 153 5.22 -7.27 -9.95
N PRO A 154 6.05 -8.30 -9.72
CA PRO A 154 6.27 -9.37 -10.69
C PRO A 154 4.96 -10.10 -10.99
N GLU A 155 4.72 -10.45 -12.26
CA GLU A 155 3.50 -11.15 -12.69
C GLU A 155 3.36 -12.52 -12.03
N GLU A 156 4.48 -13.19 -11.77
CA GLU A 156 4.54 -14.51 -11.17
C GLU A 156 4.01 -14.54 -9.73
N VAL A 157 3.91 -13.39 -9.06
CA VAL A 157 3.34 -13.27 -7.72
C VAL A 157 1.91 -13.81 -7.68
N LEU A 158 1.12 -13.58 -8.75
CA LEU A 158 -0.27 -14.06 -8.85
C LEU A 158 -0.36 -15.60 -8.84
N GLY A 159 0.70 -16.30 -9.23
CA GLY A 159 0.76 -17.76 -9.23
C GLY A 159 1.21 -18.37 -7.89
N LEU A 160 1.53 -17.55 -6.88
CA LEU A 160 2.00 -18.06 -5.59
C LEU A 160 0.87 -18.64 -4.74
N PRO A 161 1.12 -19.73 -3.98
CA PRO A 161 0.10 -20.32 -3.10
C PRO A 161 -0.45 -19.39 -2.01
N VAL A 162 0.29 -18.32 -1.66
CA VAL A 162 -0.15 -17.30 -0.70
C VAL A 162 -1.18 -16.33 -1.30
N MET A 163 -1.18 -16.20 -2.63
CA MET A 163 -2.15 -15.40 -3.40
C MET A 163 -3.40 -16.20 -3.77
N ASP A 164 -3.47 -17.48 -3.40
CA ASP A 164 -4.67 -18.27 -3.64
C ASP A 164 -5.83 -17.78 -2.78
N MET A 165 -6.96 -17.65 -3.46
CA MET A 165 -8.24 -17.18 -2.97
C MET A 165 -9.03 -18.30 -2.29
N ASN A 166 -8.74 -19.55 -2.67
CA ASN A 166 -9.47 -20.72 -2.26
C ASN A 166 -8.72 -21.44 -1.14
N VAL A 167 -9.07 -21.12 0.11
CA VAL A 167 -8.62 -21.95 1.24
C VAL A 167 -9.60 -23.09 1.43
N ARG A 168 -9.14 -24.33 1.26
CA ARG A 168 -9.82 -25.49 1.87
C ARG A 168 -9.42 -25.52 3.33
N VAL A 169 -10.40 -25.70 4.22
CA VAL A 169 -10.23 -25.74 5.69
C VAL A 169 -9.22 -26.82 6.14
N GLU A 170 -8.87 -27.74 5.27
CA GLU A 170 -7.95 -28.86 5.53
C GLU A 170 -6.46 -28.48 5.53
N ASP A 171 -6.07 -27.27 5.07
CA ASP A 171 -4.66 -26.88 4.94
C ASP A 171 -4.02 -26.32 6.22
N PHE A 172 -4.75 -26.23 7.34
CA PHE A 172 -4.22 -25.80 8.65
C PHE A 172 -4.01 -26.96 9.61
N GLY A 173 -3.49 -28.09 9.12
CA GLY A 173 -3.09 -29.23 9.93
C GLY A 173 -1.66 -29.07 10.46
N GLU A 174 -1.53 -28.62 11.71
CA GLU A 174 -0.85 -29.28 12.85
C GLU A 174 -0.86 -28.39 14.10
#